data_AF-A0A2A3ZHN7-F1
#
_entry.id   AF-A0A2A3ZHN7-F1
#
_cell.length_a   1.000
_cell.length_b   1.000
_cell.length_c   1.000
_cell.angle_alpha   90.00
_cell.angle_beta   90.00
_cell.angle_gamma   90.00
#
_symmetry.space_group_name_H-M   'P 1'
#
loop_
_entity.id
_entity.type
_entity.pdbx_description
1 polymer ?
#
loop_
_entity_poly.entity_id
_entity_poly.type
_entity_poly.pdbx_seq_one_letter_code
_entity_poly.pdbx_strand_id
1 'polypeptide(L)' 'MKEALRELLKDRRSLREAAIVAVLFPLVNFGLNLFGWGHDPFVWWEILLGAFLTGFFYWLFVSGFRRFRDEDVTPR' A
#
# COMPACT_ATOMS: atom_id res chain seq x y z
N MET A 1 0.44 7.80 -19.87
CA MET A 1 1.01 6.91 -18.82
C MET A 1 2.11 7.59 -18.00
N LYS A 2 3.17 8.13 -18.61
CA LYS A 2 4.28 8.79 -17.89
C LYS A 2 3.84 9.99 -17.04
N GLU A 3 2.91 10.82 -17.51
CA GLU A 3 2.42 11.98 -16.75
C GLU A 3 1.57 11.59 -15.54
N ALA A 4 0.62 10.66 -15.72
CA ALA A 4 -0.16 10.10 -14.62
C ALA A 4 0.74 9.48 -13.54
N LEU A 5 1.79 8.75 -13.94
CA LEU A 5 2.77 8.19 -12.98
C LEU A 5 3.53 9.29 -12.23
N ARG A 6 3.84 10.39 -12.91
CA ARG A 6 4.55 11.54 -12.32
C ARG A 6 3.67 12.31 -11.33
N GLU A 7 2.37 12.41 -11.60
CA GLU A 7 1.37 12.97 -10.68
C GLU A 7 1.16 12.06 -9.47
N LEU A 8 1.07 10.74 -9.67
CA LEU A 8 0.93 9.77 -8.57
C LEU A 8 2.14 9.81 -7.64
N LEU A 9 3.36 9.97 -8.17
CA LEU A 9 4.58 10.12 -7.38
C LEU A 9 4.69 11.48 -6.66
N LYS A 10 3.91 12.48 -7.10
CA LYS A 10 3.82 13.78 -6.43
C LYS A 10 2.99 13.71 -5.14
N ASP A 11 2.11 12.72 -5.00
CA ASP A 11 1.39 12.46 -3.74
C ASP A 11 2.35 11.84 -2.70
N ARG A 12 3.17 12.71 -2.11
CA ARG A 12 4.09 12.40 -1.01
C ARG A 12 3.37 11.78 0.19
N ARG A 13 2.09 12.12 0.38
CA ARG A 13 1.29 11.63 1.50
C ARG A 13 0.87 10.19 1.27
N SER A 14 0.38 9.84 0.08
CA SER A 14 0.06 8.44 -0.23
C SER A 14 1.30 7.56 -0.26
N LEU A 15 2.45 8.07 -0.74
CA LEU A 15 3.72 7.35 -0.68
C LEU A 15 4.15 7.05 0.75
N ARG A 16 3.99 8.02 1.66
CA ARG A 16 4.30 7.83 3.09
C ARG A 16 3.35 6.83 3.74
N GLU A 17 2.05 6.93 3.45
CA GLU A 17 1.05 5.99 3.98
C GLU A 17 1.27 4.58 3.43
N ALA A 18 1.61 4.44 2.14
CA ALA A 18 1.96 3.16 1.53
C ALA A 18 3.22 2.53 2.13
N ALA A 19 4.24 3.33 2.43
CA ALA A 19 5.43 2.87 3.14
C ALA A 19 5.07 2.37 4.55
N ILE A 20 4.17 3.06 5.25
CA ILE A 20 3.68 2.63 6.57
C ILE A 20 2.92 1.29 6.44
N VAL A 21 2.02 1.14 5.47
CA VAL A 21 1.28 -0.11 5.24
C VAL A 21 2.23 -1.25 4.87
N ALA A 22 3.23 -0.99 4.03
CA ALA A 22 4.24 -1.97 3.66
C ALA A 22 5.04 -2.46 4.88
N VAL A 23 5.32 -1.60 5.86
CA VAL A 23 6.00 -1.96 7.11
C VAL A 23 5.05 -2.62 8.11
N LEU A 24 3.79 -2.22 8.16
CA LEU A 24 2.79 -2.82 9.05
C LEU A 24 2.45 -4.25 8.67
N PHE A 25 2.43 -4.59 7.38
CA PHE A 25 2.14 -5.94 6.91
C PHE A 25 3.04 -7.03 7.54
N PRO A 26 4.39 -6.95 7.47
CA PRO A 26 5.26 -7.93 8.11
C PRO A 26 5.17 -7.87 9.64
N LEU A 27 4.88 -6.70 10.24
CA LEU A 27 4.71 -6.57 11.70
C LEU A 27 3.45 -7.29 12.20
N VAL A 28 2.32 -7.15 11.50
CA VAL A 28 1.08 -7.86 11.82
C VAL A 28 1.29 -9.35 11.64
N ASN A 29 1.95 -9.75 10.55
CA ASN A 29 2.22 -11.17 10.29
C ASN A 29 3.15 -11.78 11.35
N PHE A 30 4.20 -11.06 11.75
CA PHE A 30 5.06 -11.43 12.87
C PHE A 30 4.27 -11.56 14.19
N GLY A 31 3.38 -10.60 14.48
CA GLY A 31 2.50 -10.67 15.64
C GLY A 31 1.59 -11.91 15.62
N LEU A 32 0.93 -12.19 14.50
CA LEU A 32 0.07 -13.37 14.34
C LEU A 32 0.85 -14.68 14.51
N ASN A 33 2.10 -14.72 14.05
CA ASN A 33 2.98 -15.87 14.27
C ASN A 33 3.32 -16.07 15.76
N LEU A 34 3.59 -14.99 16.51
CA LEU A 34 3.80 -15.06 17.97
C LEU A 34 2.58 -15.57 18.73
N PHE A 35 1.36 -15.26 18.26
CA PHE A 35 0.12 -15.76 18.85
C PHE A 35 -0.23 -17.20 18.44
N GLY A 36 0.62 -17.87 17.65
CA GLY A 36 0.37 -19.24 17.18
C GLY A 36 -0.76 -19.35 16.15
N TRP A 37 -1.17 -18.22 15.56
CA TRP A 37 -2.18 -18.15 14.49
C TRP A 37 -1.55 -18.19 13.09
N GLY A 38 -0.21 -18.20 13.00
CA GLY A 38 0.53 -18.43 11.76
C GLY A 38 0.51 -19.91 11.39
N HIS A 39 -0.18 -20.25 10.29
CA HIS A 39 -0.09 -21.58 9.69
C HIS A 39 1.16 -21.67 8.80
N ASP A 40 1.93 -22.75 8.98
CA ASP A 40 3.19 -23.09 8.29
C ASP A 40 4.36 -22.07 8.46
N PRO A 41 5.63 -22.50 8.29
CA PRO A 41 6.75 -21.58 8.23
C PRO A 41 6.68 -20.81 6.91
N PHE A 42 5.83 -19.78 6.85
CA PHE A 42 5.80 -18.80 5.76
C PHE A 42 7.23 -18.36 5.49
N VAL A 43 7.68 -18.58 4.26
CA VAL A 43 9.07 -18.32 3.92
C VAL A 43 9.25 -16.81 3.88
N TRP A 44 10.26 -16.29 4.57
CA TRP A 44 10.50 -14.84 4.73
C TRP A 44 10.43 -14.02 3.42
N TRP A 45 10.73 -14.62 2.27
CA TRP A 45 10.61 -13.96 0.96
C TRP A 45 9.16 -13.66 0.55
N GLU A 46 8.20 -14.52 0.92
CA GLU A 46 6.77 -14.34 0.62
C GLU A 46 6.20 -13.16 1.41
N ILE A 47 6.64 -13.00 2.65
CA ILE A 47 6.26 -11.88 3.52
C ILE A 47 6.76 -10.55 2.93
N LEU A 48 8.00 -10.52 2.43
CA LEU A 48 8.59 -9.34 1.80
C LEU A 48 7.87 -8.97 0.49
N LEU A 49 7.53 -9.96 -0.34
CA LEU A 49 6.73 -9.73 -1.54
C LEU A 49 5.31 -9.28 -1.22
N GLY A 50 4.66 -9.90 -0.23
CA GLY A 50 3.35 -9.49 0.27
C GLY A 50 3.37 -8.05 0.74
N ALA A 51 4.34 -7.68 1.57
CA ALA A 51 4.55 -6.31 2.05
C ALA A 51 4.69 -5.31 0.89
N PHE A 52 5.53 -5.64 -0.09
CA PHE A 52 5.74 -4.79 -1.26
C PHE A 52 4.48 -4.64 -2.11
N LEU A 53 3.81 -5.76 -2.43
CA LEU A 53 2.58 -5.76 -3.21
C LEU A 53 1.47 -4.99 -2.50
N THR A 54 1.24 -5.25 -1.22
CA THR A 54 0.22 -4.55 -0.42
C THR A 54 0.49 -3.04 -0.36
N GLY A 55 1.74 -2.64 -0.10
CA GLY A 55 2.14 -1.23 -0.14
C GLY A 55 1.93 -0.58 -1.52
N PHE A 56 2.33 -1.28 -2.58
CA PHE A 56 2.17 -0.81 -3.96
C PHE A 56 0.70 -0.63 -4.34
N PHE A 57 -0.15 -1.63 -4.07
CA PHE A 57 -1.58 -1.55 -4.34
C PHE A 57 -2.24 -0.46 -3.50
N TYR A 58 -1.92 -0.38 -2.20
CA TYR A 58 -2.42 0.69 -1.35
C TYR A 58 -2.08 2.07 -1.92
N TRP A 59 -0.82 2.30 -2.30
CA TRP A 59 -0.39 3.55 -2.94
C TRP A 59 -1.20 3.84 -4.20
N LEU A 60 -1.33 2.87 -5.10
CA LEU A 60 -1.98 3.04 -6.40
C LEU A 60 -3.46 3.41 -6.22
N PHE A 61 -4.18 2.71 -5.34
CA PHE A 61 -5.59 2.99 -5.07
C PHE A 61 -5.79 4.31 -4.34
N VAL A 62 -5.06 4.59 -3.26
CA VAL A 62 -5.22 5.82 -2.48
C VAL A 62 -4.90 7.06 -3.31
N SER A 63 -3.83 7.01 -4.11
CA SER A 63 -3.46 8.12 -4.98
C SER A 63 -4.51 8.33 -6.09
N GLY A 64 -5.08 7.25 -6.63
CA GLY A 64 -6.17 7.31 -7.59
C GLY A 64 -7.46 7.92 -7.00
N PHE A 65 -7.91 7.43 -5.84
CA PHE A 65 -9.11 7.94 -5.18
C PHE A 65 -9.00 9.41 -4.77
N ARG A 66 -7.82 9.85 -4.32
CA ARG A 66 -7.57 11.27 -4.03
C ARG A 66 -7.70 12.13 -5.27
N ARG A 67 -7.16 11.67 -6.40
CA ARG A 67 -7.34 12.36 -7.68
C ARG A 67 -8.81 12.49 -8.06
N PHE A 68 -9.60 11.41 -7.94
CA PHE A 68 -11.04 11.47 -8.21
C PHE A 68 -11.81 12.41 -7.27
N ARG A 69 -11.37 12.53 -6.02
CA ARG A 69 -11.97 13.48 -5.06
C ARG A 69 -11.64 14.94 -5.42
N ASP A 70 -10.43 15.19 -5.91
CA ASP A 70 -9.95 16.54 -6.21
C ASP A 70 -10.33 16.99 -7.64
N GLU A 71 -10.72 16.06 -8.52
CA GLU A 71 -11.43 16.36 -9.77
C GLU A 71 -12.88 16.78 -9.42
N ASP A 72 -13.16 18.08 -9.57
CA ASP A 72 -14.46 18.69 -9.31
C ASP A 72 -15.51 18.17 -10.32
N VAL A 73 -16.05 16.97 -10.06
CA VAL A 73 -17.04 16.28 -10.90
C VAL A 73 -18.46 16.81 -10.73
N THR A 74 -18.66 17.90 -9.97
CA THR A 74 -19.95 18.59 -9.96
C THR A 74 -20.23 19.21 -11.33
N PRO A 75 -21.34 18.84 -11.99
CA PRO A 75 -21.77 19.52 -13.19
C PRO A 75 -22.09 20.98 -12.82
N ARG A 76 -21.58 21.93 -13.61
CA ARG A 76 -22.04 23.33 -13.60
C ARG A 76 -23.18 23.52 -14.58
#